data_AF-A0A485KLX6-F1
#
_entry.id   AF-A0A485KLX6-F1
#
_cell.length_a   1.000
_cell.length_b   1.000
_cell.length_c   1.000
_cell.angle_alpha   90.00
_cell.angle_beta   90.00
_cell.angle_gamma   90.00
#
_symmetry.space_group_name_H-M   'P 1'
#
loop_
_entity.id
_entity.type
_entity.pdbx_description
1 polymer ?
#
loop_
_entity_poly.entity_id
_entity_poly.type
_entity_poly.pdbx_seq_one_letter_code
_entity_poly.pdbx_strand_id
1 'polypeptide(L)'
;MGGSSDQSTGALLLTVSVVSYIYYILWVIITPFVDKDHVVQSFFPERYYAIAIPSILLVVFLTVCSTFIGLVMIRSKPPKSKNE
;
A
#
# COMPACT_ATOMS: atom_id res chain seq x y z
N MET A 1 27.95 11.84 -16.07
CA MET A 1 27.97 10.37 -15.95
C MET A 1 27.34 10.01 -14.61
N GLY A 2 26.06 9.60 -14.59
CA GLY A 2 25.33 9.29 -13.34
C GLY A 2 24.30 8.16 -13.44
N GLY A 3 23.93 7.71 -14.65
CA GLY A 3 22.82 6.77 -14.83
C GLY A 3 23.03 5.34 -14.34
N SER A 4 24.28 4.87 -14.18
CA SER A 4 24.57 3.48 -13.84
C SER A 4 24.19 3.11 -12.39
N SER A 5 24.34 4.05 -11.46
CA SER A 5 23.98 3.85 -10.04
C SER A 5 22.47 3.83 -9.85
N ASP A 6 21.78 4.77 -10.51
CA ASP A 6 20.32 4.91 -10.42
C ASP A 6 19.61 3.71 -11.08
N GLN A 7 20.13 3.23 -12.22
CA GLN A 7 19.60 2.05 -12.90
C GLN A 7 19.73 0.78 -12.05
N SER A 8 20.87 0.58 -11.38
CA SER A 8 21.10 -0.58 -10.52
C SER A 8 20.19 -0.56 -9.29
N THR A 9 20.00 0.63 -8.70
CA THR A 9 19.09 0.83 -7.57
C THR A 9 17.64 0.57 -7.97
N GLY A 10 17.22 1.08 -9.12
CA GLY A 10 15.88 0.83 -9.67
C GLY A 10 15.63 -0.65 -9.95
N ALA A 11 16.60 -1.35 -10.54
CA ALA A 11 16.51 -2.79 -10.79
C ALA A 11 16.41 -3.60 -9.49
N LEU A 12 17.17 -3.22 -8.45
CA LEU A 12 17.09 -3.84 -7.13
C LEU A 12 15.70 -3.64 -6.50
N LEU A 13 15.22 -2.39 -6.47
CA LEU A 13 13.90 -2.06 -5.91
C LEU A 13 12.76 -2.78 -6.64
N LEU A 14 12.83 -2.87 -7.97
CA LEU A 14 11.87 -3.61 -8.78
C LEU A 14 11.89 -5.10 -8.43
N THR A 15 13.07 -5.70 -8.36
CA THR A 15 13.22 -7.13 -8.05
C THR A 15 12.63 -7.46 -6.67
N VAL A 16 12.99 -6.66 -5.66
CA VAL A 16 12.46 -6.82 -4.29
C VAL A 16 10.94 -6.65 -4.27
N SER A 17 10.41 -5.67 -5.02
CA SER A 17 8.97 -5.45 -5.11
C SER A 17 8.25 -6.62 -5.75
N VAL A 18 8.79 -7.18 -6.85
CA VAL A 18 8.20 -8.34 -7.54
C VAL A 18 8.19 -9.57 -6.64
N VAL A 19 9.30 -9.86 -5.96
CA VAL A 19 9.38 -11.00 -5.03
C VAL A 19 8.38 -10.85 -3.88
N SER A 20 8.30 -9.64 -3.30
CA SER A 20 7.35 -9.34 -2.23
C SER A 20 5.90 -9.48 -2.69
N TYR A 21 5.59 -9.04 -3.91
CA TYR A 21 4.27 -9.16 -4.51
C TYR A 21 3.87 -10.63 -4.73
N ILE A 22 4.78 -11.44 -5.29
CA ILE A 22 4.54 -12.87 -5.49
C ILE A 22 4.27 -13.56 -4.15
N TYR A 23 5.07 -13.27 -3.12
CA TYR A 23 4.86 -13.81 -1.78
C TYR A 23 3.47 -13.45 -1.24
N TYR A 24 3.06 -12.18 -1.39
CA TYR A 24 1.75 -11.72 -0.95
C TYR A 24 0.60 -12.40 -1.70
N ILE A 25 0.68 -12.52 -3.03
CA ILE A 25 -0.34 -13.20 -3.83
C ILE A 25 -0.44 -14.68 -3.48
N LEU A 26 0.69 -15.37 -3.35
CA LEU A 26 0.71 -16.76 -2.92
C LEU A 26 0.07 -16.90 -1.54
N TRP A 27 0.42 -16.03 -0.60
CA TRP A 27 -0.18 -16.05 0.73
C TRP A 27 -1.70 -15.83 0.70
N VAL A 28 -2.20 -14.83 -0.03
CA VAL A 28 -3.65 -14.57 -0.14
C VAL A 28 -4.40 -15.71 -0.82
N ILE A 29 -3.83 -16.29 -1.88
CA ILE A 29 -4.47 -17.38 -2.64
C ILE A 29 -4.44 -18.69 -1.86
N ILE A 30 -3.33 -19.04 -1.19
CA ILE A 30 -3.17 -20.33 -0.51
C ILE A 30 -3.95 -20.36 0.82
N THR A 31 -4.04 -19.24 1.52
CA THR A 31 -4.73 -19.12 2.82
C THR A 31 -6.16 -19.71 2.87
N PRO A 32 -7.04 -19.53 1.86
CA PRO A 32 -8.37 -20.14 1.87
C PRO A 32 -8.37 -21.66 1.61
N PHE A 33 -7.31 -22.24 1.03
CA PHE A 33 -7.26 -23.65 0.65
C PHE A 33 -6.52 -24.55 1.66
N VAL A 34 -5.73 -23.97 2.58
CA VAL A 34 -4.95 -24.73 3.58
C VAL A 34 -5.67 -24.69 4.92
N ASP A 35 -5.98 -25.86 5.50
CA ASP A 35 -6.59 -25.97 6.84
C ASP A 35 -5.67 -25.52 7.97
N LYS A 36 -6.26 -25.13 9.11
CA LYS A 36 -5.52 -24.50 10.23
C LYS A 36 -4.43 -25.38 10.85
N ASP A 37 -4.54 -26.69 10.70
CA ASP A 37 -3.66 -27.67 11.34
C ASP A 37 -2.51 -28.14 10.43
N HIS A 38 -2.34 -27.54 9.24
CA HIS A 38 -1.27 -27.90 8.32
C HIS A 38 0.04 -27.14 8.63
N VAL A 39 1.17 -27.86 8.58
CA VAL A 39 2.54 -27.31 8.73
C VAL A 39 2.85 -26.13 7.80
N VAL A 40 2.17 -26.06 6.66
CA VAL A 40 2.26 -24.98 5.68
C VAL A 40 1.85 -23.64 6.30
N GLN A 41 0.92 -23.64 7.26
CA GLN A 41 0.50 -22.42 7.96
C GLN A 41 1.59 -21.85 8.88
N SER A 42 2.63 -22.61 9.24
CA SER A 42 3.78 -22.05 9.96
C SER A 42 4.65 -21.13 9.09
N PHE A 43 4.57 -21.25 7.76
CA PHE A 43 5.28 -20.38 6.81
C PHE A 43 4.49 -19.13 6.43
N PHE A 44 3.20 -19.09 6.77
CA PHE A 44 2.31 -17.98 6.43
C PHE A 44 1.85 -17.26 7.70
N PRO A 45 1.90 -15.91 7.74
CA PRO A 45 1.29 -15.17 8.84
C PRO A 45 -0.20 -15.51 8.97
N GLU A 46 -0.75 -15.34 10.17
CA GLU A 46 -2.17 -15.64 10.43
C GLU A 46 -3.09 -15.00 9.39
N ARG A 47 -4.15 -15.73 9.03
CA ARG A 47 -5.11 -15.35 7.98
C ARG A 47 -5.67 -13.93 8.16
N TYR A 48 -5.74 -13.48 9.40
CA TYR A 48 -6.17 -12.13 9.76
C TYR A 48 -5.36 -11.05 9.02
N TYR A 49 -4.05 -11.21 8.93
CA TYR A 49 -3.19 -10.21 8.30
C TYR A 49 -3.42 -10.11 6.78
N ALA A 50 -3.83 -11.20 6.11
CA ALA A 50 -4.11 -11.18 4.68
C ALA A 50 -5.28 -10.24 4.32
N ILE A 51 -6.23 -10.06 5.24
CA ILE A 51 -7.39 -9.17 5.07
C ILE A 51 -7.09 -7.77 5.65
N ALA A 52 -6.37 -7.73 6.78
CA ALA A 52 -6.05 -6.48 7.46
C ALA A 52 -5.14 -5.57 6.62
N ILE A 53 -4.15 -6.13 5.90
CA ILE A 53 -3.19 -5.34 5.12
C ILE A 53 -3.88 -4.50 4.03
N PRO A 54 -4.72 -5.06 3.12
CA PRO A 54 -5.48 -4.27 2.16
C PRO A 54 -6.42 -3.26 2.81
N SER A 55 -7.08 -3.65 3.91
CA SER A 55 -8.07 -2.82 4.58
C SER A 55 -7.42 -1.58 5.19
N ILE A 56 -6.31 -1.74 5.91
CA ILE A 56 -5.55 -0.63 6.49
C ILE A 56 -5.01 0.27 5.38
N LEU A 57 -4.45 -0.31 4.31
CA LEU A 57 -3.90 0.46 3.20
C LEU A 57 -4.98 1.32 2.51
N LEU A 58 -6.18 0.77 2.32
CA LEU A 58 -7.32 1.50 1.77
C LEU A 58 -7.76 2.64 2.69
N VAL A 59 -7.90 2.38 3.99
CA VAL A 59 -8.28 3.41 4.98
C VAL A 59 -7.27 4.55 5.02
N VAL A 60 -5.97 4.22 5.05
CA VAL A 60 -4.89 5.21 5.02
C VAL A 60 -4.94 6.02 3.74
N PHE A 61 -5.08 5.36 2.58
CA PHE A 61 -5.17 6.03 1.29
C PHE A 61 -6.34 7.02 1.23
N LEU A 62 -7.55 6.58 1.62
CA LEU A 62 -8.73 7.43 1.66
C LEU A 62 -8.57 8.61 2.63
N THR A 63 -7.96 8.38 3.79
CA THR A 63 -7.70 9.43 4.79
C THR A 63 -6.75 10.48 4.22
N VAL A 64 -5.68 10.05 3.56
CA VAL A 64 -4.71 10.94 2.91
C VAL A 64 -5.37 11.75 1.80
N CYS A 65 -6.11 11.09 0.88
CA CYS A 65 -6.82 11.76 -0.20
C CYS A 65 -7.83 12.78 0.32
N SER A 66 -8.66 12.39 1.29
CA SER A 66 -9.69 13.26 1.88
C SER A 66 -9.07 14.47 2.57
N THR A 67 -8.00 14.26 3.34
CA THR A 67 -7.26 15.34 4.03
C THR A 67 -6.64 16.30 3.02
N PHE A 68 -6.00 15.78 1.97
CA PHE A 68 -5.38 16.59 0.94
C PHE A 68 -6.40 17.47 0.21
N ILE A 69 -7.53 16.89 -0.21
CA ILE A 69 -8.62 17.63 -0.87
C ILE A 69 -9.17 18.71 0.08
N GLY A 70 -9.44 18.36 1.33
CA GLY A 70 -9.93 19.30 2.35
C GLY A 70 -8.97 20.48 2.56
N LEU A 71 -7.66 20.22 2.65
CA LEU A 71 -6.64 21.25 2.79
C LEU A 71 -6.58 22.18 1.57
N VAL A 72 -6.66 21.63 0.35
CA VAL A 72 -6.69 22.43 -0.87
C VAL A 72 -7.95 23.29 -0.93
N MET A 73 -9.12 22.74 -0.59
CA MET A 73 -10.38 23.50 -0.57
C MET A 73 -10.35 24.66 0.44
N ILE A 74 -9.74 24.47 1.61
CA ILE A 74 -9.60 25.53 2.62
C ILE A 74 -8.66 26.63 2.12
N ARG A 75 -7.54 26.26 1.50
CA ARG A 75 -6.54 27.22 0.99
C ARG A 75 -6.98 27.96 -0.26
N SER A 76 -7.85 27.37 -1.07
CA SER A 76 -8.35 27.96 -2.33
C SER A 76 -9.52 28.93 -2.15
N LYS A 77 -9.95 29.24 -0.91
CA LYS A 77 -11.02 30.23 -0.69
C LYS A 77 -10.54 31.63 -1.14
N PRO A 78 -11.14 32.25 -2.17
CA PRO A 78 -10.78 33.60 -2.58
C PRO A 78 -11.12 34.61 -1.47
N PRO A 79 -10.38 35.72 -1.36
CA PRO A 79 -10.68 36.76 -0.38
C PRO A 79 -12.12 37.24 -0.58
N LYS A 80 -12.90 37.23 0.51
CA LYS A 80 -14.26 37.75 0.53
C LYS A 80 -14.20 39.22 0.09
N SER A 81 -14.68 39.56 -1.12
CA SER A 81 -14.79 40.95 -1.53
C SER A 81 -15.81 41.62 -0.61
N LYS A 82 -15.31 42.42 0.32
CA LYS A 82 -16.13 43.22 1.22
C LYS A 82 -16.69 44.37 0.39
N ASN A 83 -17.88 44.17 -0.18
CA ASN A 83 -18.67 45.23 -0.78
C ASN A 83 -19.67 45.70 0.29
N GLU A 84 -19.26 46.69 1.08
CA GLU A 84 -20.13 47.68 1.72
C GLU A 84 -19.32 48.94 2.03
#